data_AF-A0A1R2C8V9-F1
#
_entry.id   AF-A0A1R2C8V9-F1
#
_cell.length_a   1.000
_cell.length_b   1.000
_cell.length_c   1.000
_cell.angle_alpha   90.00
_cell.angle_beta   90.00
_cell.angle_gamma   90.00
#
_symmetry.space_group_name_H-M   'P 1'
#
loop_
_entity.id
_entity.type
_entity.pdbx_description
1 polymer ?
#
loop_
_entity_poly.entity_id
_entity_poly.type
_entity_poly.pdbx_seq_one_letter_code
_entity_poly.pdbx_strand_id
1 'polypeptide(L)'
;MVLTPTYLCTYKTEDKKGRTEHILLQECMTIKSVDEELKVPHSFRLDSANCRFFFRTDDQSTKEVWIGSIGKYMIKPGVLRSKSEEDALNGDY
;
A
#
# COMPACT_ATOMS: atom_id res chain seq x y z
N MET A 1 8.74 6.42 8.88
CA MET A 1 7.35 5.92 8.82
C MET A 1 7.23 4.66 9.68
N VAL A 2 6.04 4.34 10.19
CA VAL A 2 5.79 3.12 10.97
C VAL A 2 4.55 2.43 10.40
N LEU A 3 4.73 1.21 9.91
CA LEU A 3 3.65 0.35 9.43
C LEU A 3 3.18 -0.58 10.55
N THR A 4 1.88 -0.69 10.70
CA THR A 4 1.22 -1.74 11.49
C THR A 4 0.25 -2.51 10.59
N PRO A 5 -0.29 -3.65 11.04
CA PRO A 5 -1.30 -4.37 10.25
C PRO A 5 -2.57 -3.57 9.95
N THR A 6 -2.86 -2.50 10.71
CA THR A 6 -4.11 -1.75 10.61
C THR A 6 -3.94 -0.33 10.08
N TYR A 7 -2.78 0.29 10.32
CA TYR A 7 -2.54 1.69 9.96
C TYR A 7 -1.07 1.95 9.61
N LEU A 8 -0.87 3.00 8.83
CA LEU A 8 0.43 3.60 8.54
C LEU A 8 0.51 4.96 9.24
N CYS A 9 1.58 5.16 10.02
CA CYS A 9 1.89 6.44 10.65
C CYS A 9 3.15 7.08 10.06
N THR A 10 3.09 8.38 9.92
CA THR A 10 4.18 9.26 9.51
C THR A 10 4.49 10.23 10.66
N TYR A 11 5.73 10.70 10.70
CA TYR A 11 6.25 11.51 11.79
C TYR A 11 7.20 12.54 11.19
N LYS A 12 7.26 13.75 11.79
CA LYS A 12 8.22 14.79 11.37
C LYS A 12 9.67 14.39 11.68
N THR A 13 9.86 13.61 12.74
CA THR A 13 11.15 13.29 13.32
C THR A 13 11.29 11.79 13.56
N GLU A 14 12.54 11.32 13.57
CA GLU A 14 12.87 9.91 13.79
C GLU A 14 12.50 9.40 15.19
N ASP A 15 12.51 10.29 16.19
CA ASP A 15 12.08 9.98 17.56
C ASP A 15 10.57 9.74 17.71
N LYS A 16 9.84 9.72 16.57
CA LYS A 16 8.40 9.47 16.47
C LYS A 16 7.56 10.47 17.27
N LYS A 17 8.11 11.66 17.56
CA LYS A 17 7.31 12.78 18.07
C LYS A 17 6.64 13.51 16.92
N GLY A 18 5.50 14.13 17.22
CA GLY A 18 4.75 14.89 16.24
C GLY A 18 4.29 14.04 15.05
N ARG A 19 3.43 13.05 15.31
CA ARG A 19 2.73 12.29 14.27
C ARG A 19 2.03 13.26 13.31
N THR A 20 2.29 13.12 12.02
CA THR A 20 1.72 14.00 10.98
C THR A 20 0.48 13.37 10.39
N GLU A 21 0.56 12.13 9.93
CA GLU A 21 -0.57 11.40 9.35
C GLU A 21 -0.80 10.07 10.08
N HIS A 22 -2.08 9.70 10.16
CA HIS A 22 -2.56 8.41 10.66
C HIS A 22 -3.51 7.83 9.61
N ILE A 23 -3.01 6.91 8.79
CA ILE A 23 -3.68 6.42 7.58
C ILE A 23 -4.18 5.01 7.86
N LEU A 24 -5.50 4.80 7.85
CA LEU A 24 -6.11 3.48 8.05
C LEU A 24 -6.00 2.66 6.76
N LEU A 25 -5.32 1.51 6.81
CA LEU A 25 -5.03 0.71 5.61
C LEU A 25 -6.30 0.13 4.97
N GLN A 26 -7.33 -0.11 5.78
CA GLN A 26 -8.64 -0.58 5.32
C GLN A 26 -9.43 0.46 4.49
N GLU A 27 -9.06 1.73 4.58
CA GLU A 27 -9.66 2.85 3.82
C GLU A 27 -8.84 3.18 2.57
N CYS A 28 -7.67 2.56 2.41
CA CYS A 28 -6.85 2.68 1.22
C CYS A 28 -7.40 1.78 0.11
N MET A 29 -7.36 2.29 -1.10
CA MET A 29 -7.90 1.64 -2.29
C MET A 29 -6.79 1.10 -3.19
N THR A 30 -5.75 1.90 -3.42
CA THR A 30 -4.61 1.48 -4.26
C THR A 30 -3.30 1.97 -3.69
N ILE A 31 -2.24 1.19 -3.94
CA ILE A 31 -0.85 1.60 -3.76
C ILE A 31 -0.10 1.29 -5.05
N LYS A 32 0.66 2.25 -5.57
CA LYS A 32 1.37 2.09 -6.85
C LYS A 32 2.60 2.99 -6.98
N SER A 33 3.54 2.55 -7.80
CA SER A 33 4.67 3.34 -8.27
C SER A 33 4.19 4.55 -9.08
N VAL A 34 4.83 5.71 -8.87
CA VAL A 34 4.52 6.97 -9.59
C VAL A 34 5.79 7.71 -10.03
N ASP A 35 6.93 7.03 -9.99
CA ASP A 35 8.23 7.63 -10.32
C ASP A 35 8.34 8.11 -11.77
N GLU A 36 7.75 7.38 -12.71
CA GLU A 36 7.69 7.81 -14.12
C GLU A 36 6.68 8.94 -14.36
N GLU A 37 5.54 8.91 -13.66
CA GLU A 37 4.44 9.89 -13.76
C GLU A 37 4.90 11.26 -13.23
N LEU A 38 5.54 11.27 -12.07
CA LEU A 38 5.98 12.48 -11.39
C LEU A 38 7.40 12.90 -11.75
N LYS A 39 8.15 12.06 -12.48
CA LYS A 39 9.60 12.21 -12.69
C LYS A 39 10.37 12.36 -11.37
N VAL A 40 9.88 11.71 -10.31
CA VAL A 40 10.52 11.65 -9.00
C VAL A 40 10.97 10.23 -8.74
N PRO A 41 12.29 9.93 -8.81
CA PRO A 41 12.79 8.58 -8.59
C PRO A 41 12.34 8.00 -7.25
N HIS A 42 12.09 6.70 -7.27
CA HIS A 42 11.78 5.91 -6.08
C HIS A 42 10.53 6.42 -5.32
N SER A 43 9.52 6.88 -6.07
CA SER A 43 8.28 7.40 -5.49
C SER A 43 7.08 6.50 -5.74
N PHE A 44 6.21 6.46 -4.74
CA PHE A 44 4.97 5.70 -4.76
C PHE A 44 3.84 6.51 -4.14
N ARG A 45 2.60 6.13 -4.48
CA ARG A 45 1.39 6.80 -4.00
C ARG A 45 0.45 5.81 -3.35
N LEU A 46 -0.12 6.22 -2.23
CA LEU A 46 -1.21 5.52 -1.54
C LEU A 46 -2.49 6.34 -1.69
N ASP A 47 -3.47 5.76 -2.36
CA ASP A 47 -4.77 6.39 -2.60
C ASP A 47 -5.80 5.86 -1.60
N SER A 48 -6.51 6.79 -0.96
CA SER A 48 -7.74 6.54 -0.19
C SER A 48 -8.92 7.20 -0.91
N ALA A 49 -10.14 7.02 -0.39
CA ALA A 49 -11.33 7.64 -0.97
C ALA A 49 -11.23 9.18 -1.06
N ASN A 50 -10.60 9.82 -0.05
CA ASN A 50 -10.63 11.28 0.10
C ASN A 50 -9.25 11.94 -0.11
N CYS A 51 -8.16 11.17 -0.01
CA CYS A 51 -6.81 11.70 -0.01
C CYS A 51 -5.86 10.82 -0.84
N ARG A 52 -4.84 11.47 -1.40
CA ARG A 52 -3.69 10.82 -2.02
C ARG A 52 -2.43 11.20 -1.27
N PHE A 53 -1.69 10.19 -0.83
CA PHE A 53 -0.42 10.39 -0.12
C PHE A 53 0.73 9.98 -1.04
N PHE A 54 1.68 10.87 -1.24
CA PHE A 54 2.84 10.64 -2.09
C PHE A 54 4.07 10.47 -1.20
N PHE A 55 4.84 9.43 -1.47
CA PHE A 55 6.03 9.07 -0.71
C PHE A 55 7.22 8.93 -1.66
N ARG A 56 8.41 9.23 -1.14
CA ARG A 56 9.69 9.00 -1.81
C ARG A 56 10.60 8.23 -0.85
N THR A 57 11.33 7.27 -1.39
CA THR A 57 12.35 6.52 -0.66
C THR A 57 13.75 6.84 -1.21
N ASP A 58 14.77 6.35 -0.52
CA ASP A 58 16.16 6.58 -0.90
C ASP A 58 16.54 5.76 -2.14
N ASP A 59 15.99 4.57 -2.28
CA ASP A 59 16.29 3.64 -3.36
C ASP A 59 15.07 2.81 -3.80
N GLN A 60 15.24 2.11 -4.92
CA GLN A 60 14.22 1.29 -5.57
C GLN A 60 13.84 0.04 -4.74
N SER A 61 14.80 -0.59 -4.06
CA SER A 61 14.53 -1.77 -3.23
C SER A 61 13.64 -1.39 -2.04
N THR A 62 13.98 -0.30 -1.35
CA THR A 62 13.19 0.23 -0.25
C THR A 62 11.78 0.60 -0.69
N LYS A 63 11.62 1.18 -1.89
CA LYS A 63 10.30 1.45 -2.49
C LYS A 63 9.44 0.18 -2.58
N GLU A 64 9.98 -0.87 -3.20
CA GLU A 64 9.24 -2.12 -3.42
C GLU A 64 8.89 -2.83 -2.09
N VAL A 65 9.77 -2.78 -1.10
CA VAL A 65 9.48 -3.29 0.25
C VAL A 65 8.29 -2.58 0.88
N TRP A 66 8.21 -1.25 0.76
CA TRP A 66 7.07 -0.47 1.26
C TRP A 66 5.78 -0.77 0.51
N ILE A 67 5.83 -0.82 -0.83
CA ILE A 67 4.67 -1.14 -1.67
C ILE A 67 4.12 -2.53 -1.31
N GLY A 68 4.98 -3.54 -1.25
CA GLY A 68 4.58 -4.91 -0.93
C GLY A 68 4.04 -5.05 0.49
N SER A 69 4.70 -4.44 1.47
CA SER A 69 4.29 -4.54 2.88
C SER A 69 2.96 -3.84 3.16
N ILE A 70 2.76 -2.64 2.62
CA ILE A 70 1.49 -1.91 2.75
C ILE A 70 0.40 -2.65 1.98
N GLY A 71 0.66 -3.04 0.72
CA GLY A 71 -0.29 -3.76 -0.13
C GLY A 71 -0.81 -5.04 0.54
N LYS A 72 0.06 -5.80 1.20
CA LYS A 72 -0.32 -6.99 1.97
C LYS A 72 -1.41 -6.71 3.04
N TYR A 73 -1.32 -5.59 3.74
CA TYR A 73 -2.25 -5.24 4.81
C TYR A 73 -3.50 -4.49 4.32
N MET A 74 -3.49 -3.97 3.08
CA MET A 74 -4.69 -3.40 2.45
C MET A 74 -5.68 -4.48 2.00
N ILE A 75 -5.21 -5.71 1.78
CA ILE A 75 -6.07 -6.82 1.33
C ILE A 75 -7.00 -7.24 2.47
N LYS A 76 -8.32 -7.06 2.27
CA LYS A 76 -9.33 -7.57 3.21
C LYS A 76 -9.39 -9.10 3.12
N PRO A 77 -9.39 -9.83 4.26
CA PRO A 77 -9.45 -11.30 4.29
C PRO A 77 -10.64 -11.96 3.58
N GLY A 78 -11.64 -11.19 3.11
CA GLY A 78 -12.80 -11.70 2.36
C GLY A 78 -12.83 -11.38 0.86
N VAL A 79 -11.90 -10.56 0.35
CA VAL A 79 -11.93 -10.07 -1.05
C VAL A 79 -11.07 -10.91 -2.00
N LEU A 80 -10.13 -11.71 -1.47
CA LEU A 80 -9.31 -12.63 -2.29
C LEU A 80 -10.06 -13.89 -2.77
N ARG A 81 -11.31 -14.10 -2.34
CA ARG A 81 -12.17 -15.16 -2.89
C ARG A 81 -12.96 -14.62 -4.07
N SER A 82 -12.32 -14.49 -5.23
CA SER A 82 -13.07 -14.40 -6.49
C SER A 82 -12.27 -14.93 -7.69
N LYS A 83 -12.79 -16.06 -8.19
CA LYS A 83 -12.76 -16.55 -9.57
C LYS A 83 -11.41 -16.98 -10.15
N SER A 84 -10.84 -18.05 -9.61
CA SER A 84 -9.95 -18.93 -10.39
C SER A 84 -9.95 -20.39 -9.93
N GLU A 85 -10.52 -20.71 -8.76
CA GLU A 85 -10.50 -22.10 -8.23
C GLU A 85 -11.76 -22.93 -8.55
N GLU A 86 -12.91 -22.31 -8.86
CA GLU A 86 -14.15 -23.04 -9.19
C GLU A 86 -14.30 -23.42 -10.67
N ASP A 87 -13.62 -22.73 -11.60
CA ASP A 87 -13.65 -23.07 -13.04
C ASP A 87 -12.70 -24.23 -13.42
N ALA A 88 -11.82 -24.66 -12.51
CA ALA A 88 -10.86 -25.74 -12.76
C ALA A 88 -11.38 -27.14 -12.40
N LEU A 89 -12.58 -27.26 -11.79
CA LEU A 89 -13.11 -28.53 -11.28
C LEU A 89 -14.42 -29.00 -11.93
N ASN A 90 -15.01 -28.22 -12.85
CA ASN A 90 -16.26 -28.60 -13.56
C ASN A 90 -16.07 -28.80 -15.07
N GLY A 91 -14.84 -29.04 -15.52
CA GLY A 91 -14.52 -29.37 -16.91
C GLY A 91 -14.38 -30.87 -17.13
N ASP A 92 -15.37 -31.68 -16.75
CA ASP A 92 -15.53 -33.06 -17.22
C ASP A 92 -17.00 -33.46 -17.05
N TYR A 93 -17.75 -33.44 -18.16
CA TYR A 93 -18.70 -34.45 -18.65
C TYR A 93 -19.46 -33.95 -19.88
#